data_AF-A0A058ZT58-F1
#
_entry.id   AF-A0A058ZT58-F1
#
_cell.length_a   1.000
_cell.length_b   1.000
_cell.length_c   1.000
_cell.angle_alpha   90.00
_cell.angle_beta   90.00
_cell.angle_gamma   90.00
#
_symmetry.space_group_name_H-M   'P 1'
#
loop_
_entity.id
_entity.type
_entity.pdbx_description
1 polymer ?
#
loop_
_entity_poly.entity_id
_entity_poly.type
_entity_poly.pdbx_seq_one_letter_code
_entity_poly.pdbx_strand_id
1 'polypeptide(L)'
;DGSLRKDERGRTPYMLASEREVRNVYRRFMASNHDKWDWHAAKVPSALTKEMEESQAAKQAEKDAKRKARAKELKKLRKAKEKKAQAEAAASQNDVKAPGDTSARKGLSQPSGISRMSKEEQLKAAQATEREKRAAAAERRMAAAAALSAQGNSGNSAPSSSQPKSTLSGDSNCSCCYVSLDGKIPFHRYNYKYCSTTCMHLHREILEDG
;
A
#
# COMPACT_ATOMS: atom_id res chain seq x y z
N ASP A 1 34.49 38.76 10.94
CA ASP A 1 33.66 38.82 9.72
C ASP A 1 33.38 37.38 9.26
N GLY A 2 32.19 36.86 9.58
CA GLY A 2 31.83 35.44 9.44
C GLY A 2 30.92 35.19 8.24
N SER A 3 31.32 35.65 7.05
CA SER A 3 30.50 35.50 5.85
C SER A 3 30.44 34.03 5.41
N LEU A 4 29.23 33.45 5.44
CA LEU A 4 28.97 32.09 4.99
C LEU A 4 29.32 31.98 3.51
N ARG A 5 30.35 31.19 3.18
CA ARG A 5 30.75 30.95 1.79
C ARG A 5 29.59 30.34 1.02
N LYS A 6 29.12 31.06 -0.01
CA LYS A 6 28.09 30.63 -0.95
C LYS A 6 28.76 30.33 -2.29
N ASP A 7 28.19 29.37 -3.00
CA ASP A 7 28.54 29.08 -4.39
C ASP A 7 28.14 30.26 -5.31
N GLU A 8 28.59 30.27 -6.57
CA GLU A 8 28.27 31.31 -7.58
C GLU A 8 26.75 31.50 -7.78
N ARG A 9 25.97 30.46 -7.45
CA ARG A 9 24.50 30.46 -7.48
C ARG A 9 23.85 30.86 -6.15
N GLY A 10 24.61 31.40 -5.20
CA GLY A 10 24.13 31.80 -3.88
C GLY A 10 23.71 30.64 -2.97
N ARG A 11 24.09 29.40 -3.30
CA ARG A 11 23.73 28.19 -2.55
C ARG A 11 24.71 27.97 -1.39
N THR A 12 24.17 27.65 -0.22
CA THR A 12 24.97 27.31 0.97
C THR A 12 25.37 25.83 0.92
N PRO A 13 26.41 25.40 1.66
CA PRO A 13 26.75 23.97 1.77
C PRO A 13 25.56 23.09 2.18
N TYR A 14 24.64 23.62 3.00
CA TYR A 14 23.39 22.95 3.35
C TYR A 14 22.45 22.74 2.16
N MET A 15 22.37 23.71 1.24
CA MET A 15 21.54 23.61 0.03
C MET A 15 22.14 22.66 -1.01
N LEU A 16 23.46 22.44 -0.98
CA LEU A 16 24.14 21.47 -1.86
C LEU A 16 24.02 20.03 -1.34
N ALA A 17 23.76 19.83 -0.06
CA ALA A 17 23.53 18.52 0.53
C ALA A 17 22.16 17.96 0.10
N SER A 18 22.14 17.09 -0.92
CA SER A 18 20.95 16.36 -1.36
C SER A 18 20.45 15.39 -0.28
N GLU A 19 21.39 14.68 0.34
CA GLU A 19 21.11 13.62 1.30
C GLU A 19 20.54 14.14 2.63
N ARG A 20 19.49 13.46 3.11
CA ARG A 20 18.80 13.82 4.37
C ARG A 20 19.73 13.73 5.58
N GLU A 21 20.62 12.76 5.59
CA GLU A 21 21.57 12.51 6.68
C GLU A 21 22.60 13.62 6.77
N VAL A 22 23.16 14.05 5.64
CA VAL A 22 24.11 15.17 5.57
C VAL A 22 23.47 16.46 6.07
N ARG A 23 22.23 16.75 5.65
CA ARG A 23 21.47 17.91 6.16
C ARG A 23 21.17 17.82 7.66
N ASN A 24 20.94 16.63 8.20
CA ASN A 24 20.71 16.42 9.63
C ASN A 24 21.98 16.67 10.46
N VAL A 25 23.17 16.39 9.93
CA VAL A 25 24.45 16.75 10.59
C VAL A 25 24.54 18.26 10.78
N TYR A 26 24.23 19.07 9.75
CA TYR A 26 24.21 20.53 9.88
C TYR A 26 23.18 21.03 10.92
N ARG A 27 21.99 20.42 10.98
CA ARG A 27 20.95 20.77 11.96
C ARG A 27 21.34 20.40 13.40
N ARG A 28 22.04 19.27 13.59
CA ARG A 28 22.58 18.84 14.90
C ARG A 28 23.76 19.70 15.35
N PHE A 29 24.65 20.06 14.42
CA PHE A 29 25.80 20.91 14.71
C PHE A 29 25.39 22.35 15.05
N MET A 30 24.31 22.86 14.41
CA MET A 30 23.68 24.13 14.80
C MET A 30 23.20 24.12 16.25
N ALA A 31 22.57 23.03 16.70
CA ALA A 31 22.02 22.95 18.06
C ALA A 31 23.09 23.11 19.14
N SER A 32 24.31 22.61 18.89
CA SER A 32 25.45 22.77 19.81
C SER A 32 26.22 24.08 19.65
N ASN A 33 26.04 24.79 18.53
CA ASN A 33 26.81 26.00 18.20
C ASN A 33 25.90 27.12 17.70
N HIS A 34 24.80 27.37 18.42
CA HIS A 34 23.74 28.29 17.98
C HIS A 34 24.22 29.74 17.82
N ASP A 35 25.28 30.13 18.54
CA ASP A 35 25.78 31.52 18.61
C ASP A 35 27.08 31.76 17.81
N LYS A 36 27.66 30.72 17.19
CA LYS A 36 28.96 30.85 16.49
C LYS A 36 28.84 31.27 15.03
N TRP A 37 27.66 31.10 14.42
CA TRP A 37 27.43 31.41 13.01
C TRP A 37 26.01 31.93 12.79
N ASP A 38 25.84 32.78 11.77
CA ASP A 38 24.53 33.21 11.30
C ASP A 38 23.85 32.06 10.53
N TRP A 39 23.18 31.20 11.30
CA TRP A 39 22.44 30.04 10.80
C TRP A 39 21.23 30.43 9.94
N HIS A 40 20.71 31.65 10.10
CA HIS A 40 19.66 32.19 9.27
C HIS A 40 20.19 32.52 7.86
N ALA A 41 21.39 33.11 7.76
CA ALA A 41 22.10 33.28 6.50
C ALA A 41 22.46 31.95 5.81
N ALA A 42 22.56 30.85 6.57
CA ALA A 42 22.78 29.49 6.06
C ALA A 42 21.53 28.80 5.46
N LYS A 43 20.34 29.44 5.55
CA LYS A 43 19.05 28.88 5.10
C LYS A 43 18.73 27.50 5.68
N VAL A 44 19.18 27.24 6.92
CA VAL A 44 18.86 26.00 7.61
C VAL A 44 17.51 26.21 8.34
N PRO A 45 16.41 25.55 7.93
CA PRO A 45 15.04 25.91 8.37
C PRO A 45 14.69 25.51 9.81
N SER A 46 15.40 26.04 10.81
CA SER A 46 15.28 25.74 12.24
C SER A 46 15.99 24.46 12.69
N ALA A 47 16.63 24.58 13.86
CA ALA A 47 17.35 23.51 14.54
C ALA A 47 16.41 22.31 14.74
N LEU A 48 16.77 21.16 14.17
CA LEU A 48 16.13 19.89 14.53
C LEU A 48 16.70 19.54 15.90
N THR A 49 16.03 19.98 16.96
CA THR A 49 16.46 19.68 18.32
C THR A 49 16.40 18.17 18.54
N LYS A 50 17.44 17.63 19.15
CA LYS A 50 17.56 16.20 19.49
C LYS A 50 16.32 15.69 20.23
N GLU A 51 15.74 16.52 21.10
CA GLU A 51 14.49 16.22 21.82
C GLU A 51 13.27 16.01 20.90
N MET A 52 13.20 16.72 19.76
CA MET A 52 12.10 16.57 18.80
C MET A 52 12.26 15.33 17.91
N GLU A 53 13.49 14.84 17.68
CA GLU A 53 13.72 13.53 17.04
C GLU A 53 13.33 12.39 17.99
N GLU A 54 13.72 12.50 19.27
CA GLU A 54 13.43 11.49 20.29
C GLU A 54 11.93 11.42 20.61
N SER A 55 11.21 12.54 20.67
CA SER A 55 9.75 12.55 20.86
C SER A 55 9.00 11.93 19.68
N GLN A 56 9.44 12.18 18.45
CA GLN A 56 8.84 11.55 17.26
C GLN A 56 9.14 10.05 17.20
N ALA A 57 10.38 9.64 17.52
CA ALA A 57 10.76 8.25 17.61
C ALA A 57 9.97 7.51 18.70
N ALA A 58 9.79 8.12 19.89
CA ALA A 58 9.01 7.56 20.97
C ALA A 58 7.52 7.41 20.59
N LYS A 59 6.91 8.44 20.01
CA LYS A 59 5.51 8.37 19.53
C LYS A 59 5.33 7.33 18.43
N GLN A 60 6.31 7.16 17.55
CA GLN A 60 6.27 6.14 16.50
C GLN A 60 6.44 4.74 17.07
N ALA A 61 7.39 4.54 17.98
CA ALA A 61 7.62 3.27 18.67
C ALA A 61 6.41 2.83 19.50
N GLU A 62 5.74 3.76 20.20
CA GLU A 62 4.51 3.48 20.94
C GLU A 62 3.37 3.03 20.01
N LYS A 63 3.16 3.74 18.90
CA LYS A 63 2.16 3.36 17.88
C LYS A 63 2.43 1.99 17.29
N ASP A 64 3.68 1.66 17.02
CA ASP A 64 4.07 0.39 16.42
C ASP A 64 3.99 -0.76 17.43
N ALA A 65 4.36 -0.52 18.69
CA ALA A 65 4.16 -1.46 19.78
C ALA A 65 2.67 -1.77 19.98
N LYS A 66 1.80 -0.74 19.98
CA LYS A 66 0.35 -0.90 20.07
C LYS A 66 -0.24 -1.68 18.90
N ARG A 67 0.21 -1.42 17.67
CA ARG A 67 -0.20 -2.20 16.48
C ARG A 67 0.24 -3.66 16.57
N LYS A 68 1.49 -3.91 16.99
CA LYS A 68 2.03 -5.26 17.17
C LYS A 68 1.29 -6.04 18.25
N ALA A 69 0.91 -5.41 19.36
CA ALA A 69 0.10 -6.02 20.41
C ALA A 69 -1.30 -6.40 19.89
N ARG A 70 -2.00 -5.49 19.22
CA ARG A 70 -3.32 -5.77 18.62
C ARG A 70 -3.27 -6.88 17.57
N ALA A 71 -2.21 -6.93 16.76
CA ALA A 71 -2.04 -7.98 15.77
C ALA A 71 -1.82 -9.36 16.41
N LYS A 72 -1.04 -9.44 17.51
CA LYS A 72 -0.84 -10.69 18.25
C LYS A 72 -2.16 -11.19 18.88
N GLU A 73 -2.94 -10.31 19.49
CA GLU A 73 -4.24 -10.67 20.08
C GLU A 73 -5.24 -11.11 19.02
N LEU A 74 -5.34 -10.38 17.90
CA LEU A 74 -6.20 -10.78 16.79
C LEU A 74 -5.81 -12.15 16.20
N LYS A 75 -4.50 -12.45 16.10
CA LYS A 75 -4.02 -13.76 15.62
C LYS A 75 -4.39 -14.89 16.59
N LYS A 76 -4.27 -14.68 17.91
CA LYS A 76 -4.71 -15.66 18.92
C LYS A 76 -6.21 -15.91 18.84
N LEU A 77 -7.03 -14.85 18.76
CA LEU A 77 -8.48 -14.95 18.64
C LEU A 77 -8.91 -15.67 17.35
N ARG A 78 -8.26 -15.39 16.22
CA ARG A 78 -8.53 -16.11 14.96
C ARG A 78 -8.21 -17.60 15.07
N LYS A 79 -7.04 -17.96 15.64
CA LYS A 79 -6.66 -19.37 15.84
C LYS A 79 -7.61 -20.09 16.81
N ALA A 80 -8.08 -19.42 17.86
CA ALA A 80 -9.06 -19.97 18.79
C ALA A 80 -10.44 -20.18 18.13
N LYS A 81 -10.91 -19.20 17.36
CA LYS A 81 -12.18 -19.31 16.62
C LYS A 81 -12.12 -20.39 15.55
N GLU A 82 -10.99 -20.53 14.86
CA GLU A 82 -10.78 -21.59 13.86
C GLU A 82 -10.75 -22.98 14.50
N LYS A 83 -10.04 -23.15 15.63
CA LYS A 83 -10.09 -24.41 16.40
C LYS A 83 -11.49 -24.74 16.90
N LYS A 84 -12.24 -23.75 17.39
CA LYS A 84 -13.64 -23.94 17.82
C LYS A 84 -14.53 -24.34 16.64
N ALA A 85 -14.40 -23.66 15.50
CA ALA A 85 -15.17 -23.99 14.29
C ALA A 85 -14.84 -25.38 13.75
N GLN A 86 -13.56 -25.82 13.82
CA GLN A 86 -13.17 -27.18 13.44
C GLN A 86 -13.71 -28.25 14.40
N ALA A 87 -13.70 -27.99 15.71
CA ALA A 87 -14.29 -28.90 16.69
C ALA A 87 -15.81 -29.01 16.55
N GLU A 88 -16.50 -27.90 16.28
CA GLU A 88 -17.94 -27.85 16.05
C GLU A 88 -18.31 -28.59 14.75
N ALA A 89 -17.55 -28.39 13.66
CA ALA A 89 -17.74 -29.10 12.39
C ALA A 89 -17.42 -30.61 12.46
N ALA A 90 -16.57 -31.04 13.41
CA ALA A 90 -16.27 -32.45 13.67
C ALA A 90 -17.34 -33.12 14.56
N ALA A 91 -17.90 -32.39 15.53
CA ALA A 91 -18.99 -32.88 16.37
C ALA A 91 -20.28 -33.14 15.57
N SER A 92 -20.55 -32.33 14.52
CA SER A 92 -21.69 -32.53 13.63
C SER A 92 -21.60 -33.76 12.71
N GLN A 93 -20.51 -34.52 12.73
CA GLN A 93 -20.29 -35.71 11.87
C GLN A 93 -20.36 -37.05 12.63
N ASN A 94 -20.63 -37.07 13.94
CA ASN A 94 -20.70 -38.30 14.75
C ASN A 94 -22.12 -38.78 15.11
N ASP A 95 -23.17 -38.16 14.55
CA ASP A 95 -24.56 -38.52 14.81
C ASP A 95 -25.20 -39.27 13.61
N VAL A 96 -24.48 -40.22 12.99
CA VAL A 96 -25.06 -41.22 12.08
C VAL A 96 -24.20 -42.51 12.08
N LYS A 97 -24.38 -43.41 13.06
CA LYS A 97 -24.03 -44.84 12.86
C LYS A 97 -24.86 -45.82 13.72
N ALA A 98 -25.92 -46.34 13.07
CA ALA A 98 -26.51 -47.70 13.15
C ALA A 98 -27.31 -48.14 14.41
N PRO A 99 -28.16 -49.20 14.36
CA PRO A 99 -28.52 -50.11 13.23
C PRO A 99 -30.05 -50.30 13.01
N GLY A 100 -30.48 -50.98 11.93
CA GLY A 100 -31.86 -51.52 11.87
C GLY A 100 -32.38 -51.90 10.48
N ASP A 101 -32.58 -53.20 10.29
CA ASP A 101 -33.13 -53.92 9.13
C ASP A 101 -34.67 -53.80 8.99
N THR A 102 -35.19 -54.27 7.84
CA THR A 102 -36.60 -54.60 7.46
C THR A 102 -37.46 -53.59 6.65
N SER A 103 -37.69 -54.00 5.39
CA SER A 103 -38.95 -54.08 4.63
C SER A 103 -40.10 -53.07 4.80
N ALA A 104 -40.39 -52.41 3.66
CA ALA A 104 -41.71 -52.26 3.02
C ALA A 104 -42.80 -51.30 3.58
N ARG A 105 -43.33 -50.52 2.62
CA ARG A 105 -44.68 -49.90 2.48
C ARG A 105 -44.88 -48.40 2.83
N LYS A 106 -45.10 -47.63 1.76
CA LYS A 106 -46.24 -46.71 1.44
C LYS A 106 -46.77 -45.76 2.55
N GLY A 107 -46.67 -44.44 2.33
CA GLY A 107 -47.61 -43.47 2.94
C GLY A 107 -47.13 -42.02 3.13
N LEU A 108 -47.57 -41.16 2.19
CA LEU A 108 -47.85 -39.71 2.19
C LEU A 108 -47.67 -38.80 3.45
N SER A 109 -47.00 -37.65 3.19
CA SER A 109 -47.17 -36.25 3.69
C SER A 109 -46.87 -35.81 5.14
N GLN A 110 -45.81 -35.01 5.30
CA GLN A 110 -45.86 -33.66 5.92
C GLN A 110 -44.60 -32.83 5.56
N PRO A 111 -44.67 -31.48 5.46
CA PRO A 111 -43.55 -30.65 5.04
C PRO A 111 -42.80 -30.08 6.26
N SER A 112 -41.57 -30.53 6.48
CA SER A 112 -40.63 -29.84 7.36
C SER A 112 -39.25 -29.88 6.71
N GLY A 113 -39.11 -29.03 5.68
CA GLY A 113 -37.87 -28.81 4.96
C GLY A 113 -36.83 -28.11 5.85
N ILE A 114 -36.25 -28.83 6.81
CA ILE A 114 -34.88 -28.58 7.24
C ILE A 114 -34.02 -29.40 6.29
N SER A 115 -33.94 -28.90 5.05
CA SER A 115 -33.02 -29.43 4.05
C SER A 115 -31.62 -29.26 4.62
N ARG A 116 -31.01 -30.39 5.02
CA ARG A 116 -29.58 -30.50 5.26
C ARG A 116 -28.91 -30.05 3.95
N MET A 117 -28.60 -28.76 3.85
CA MET A 117 -27.88 -28.20 2.72
C MET A 117 -26.65 -29.08 2.50
N SER A 118 -26.55 -29.62 1.28
CA SER A 118 -25.45 -30.51 0.90
C SER A 118 -24.13 -29.86 1.33
N LYS A 119 -23.14 -30.67 1.72
CA LYS A 119 -21.79 -30.17 2.07
C LYS A 119 -21.23 -29.25 0.96
N GLU A 120 -21.61 -29.51 -0.29
CA GLU A 120 -21.29 -28.68 -1.45
C GLU A 120 -21.96 -27.30 -1.43
N GLU A 121 -23.24 -27.25 -1.03
CA GLU A 121 -24.04 -26.04 -0.96
C GLU A 121 -23.59 -25.12 0.18
N GLN A 122 -23.15 -25.71 1.31
CA GLN A 122 -22.49 -24.97 2.39
C GLN A 122 -21.16 -24.37 1.96
N LEU A 123 -20.34 -25.11 1.19
CA LEU A 123 -19.08 -24.58 0.65
C LEU A 123 -19.34 -23.44 -0.35
N LYS A 124 -20.36 -23.58 -1.20
CA LYS A 124 -20.75 -22.54 -2.16
C LYS A 124 -21.28 -21.28 -1.47
N ALA A 125 -22.10 -21.44 -0.43
CA ALA A 125 -22.55 -20.32 0.40
C ALA A 125 -21.36 -19.64 1.11
N ALA A 126 -20.43 -20.41 1.67
CA ALA A 126 -19.22 -19.86 2.30
C ALA A 126 -18.36 -19.07 1.30
N GLN A 127 -18.16 -19.59 0.09
CA GLN A 127 -17.45 -18.90 -0.99
C GLN A 127 -18.16 -17.62 -1.45
N ALA A 128 -19.49 -17.62 -1.51
CA ALA A 128 -20.27 -16.42 -1.82
C ALA A 128 -20.08 -15.35 -0.76
N THR A 129 -20.12 -15.72 0.53
CA THR A 129 -19.87 -14.76 1.63
C THR A 129 -18.42 -14.25 1.65
N GLU A 130 -17.45 -15.05 1.21
CA GLU A 130 -16.05 -14.61 1.10
C GLU A 130 -15.87 -13.62 -0.05
N ARG A 131 -16.48 -13.91 -1.20
CA ARG A 131 -16.51 -13.02 -2.36
C ARG A 131 -17.17 -11.69 -2.03
N GLU A 132 -18.30 -11.71 -1.31
CA GLU A 132 -19.00 -10.49 -0.87
C GLU A 132 -18.13 -9.65 0.09
N LYS A 133 -17.48 -10.29 1.07
CA LYS A 133 -16.53 -9.59 1.97
C LYS A 133 -15.36 -8.97 1.20
N ARG A 134 -14.85 -9.66 0.18
CA ARG A 134 -13.77 -9.17 -0.67
C ARG A 134 -14.23 -7.98 -1.52
N ALA A 135 -15.44 -8.04 -2.08
CA ALA A 135 -16.05 -6.94 -2.83
C ALA A 135 -16.25 -5.70 -1.94
N ALA A 136 -16.84 -5.86 -0.76
CA ALA A 136 -17.05 -4.77 0.20
C ALA A 136 -15.72 -4.13 0.66
N ALA A 137 -14.65 -4.92 0.82
CA ALA A 137 -13.33 -4.39 1.14
C ALA A 137 -12.71 -3.60 -0.03
N ALA A 138 -12.94 -4.02 -1.28
CA ALA A 138 -12.50 -3.28 -2.46
C ALA A 138 -13.27 -1.96 -2.60
N GLU A 139 -14.59 -1.97 -2.42
CA GLU A 139 -15.43 -0.75 -2.44
C GLU A 139 -14.99 0.26 -1.37
N ARG A 140 -14.69 -0.20 -0.14
CA ARG A 140 -14.14 0.69 0.91
C ARG A 140 -12.81 1.32 0.52
N ARG A 141 -11.93 0.58 -0.18
CA ARG A 141 -10.66 1.12 -0.67
C ARG A 141 -10.89 2.13 -1.79
N MET A 142 -11.82 1.85 -2.72
CA MET A 142 -12.19 2.76 -3.80
C MET A 142 -12.82 4.05 -3.27
N ALA A 143 -13.74 3.95 -2.31
CA ALA A 143 -14.35 5.11 -1.66
C ALA A 143 -13.33 5.96 -0.88
N ALA A 144 -12.39 5.33 -0.18
CA ALA A 144 -11.31 6.06 0.50
C ALA A 144 -10.37 6.76 -0.49
N ALA A 145 -10.03 6.11 -1.62
CA ALA A 145 -9.23 6.74 -2.67
C ALA A 145 -9.96 7.92 -3.32
N ALA A 146 -11.26 7.79 -3.57
CA ALA A 146 -12.11 8.86 -4.10
C ALA A 146 -12.26 10.04 -3.10
N ALA A 147 -12.34 9.76 -1.81
CA ALA A 147 -12.37 10.81 -0.78
C ALA A 147 -11.04 11.58 -0.72
N LEU A 148 -9.91 10.87 -0.83
CA LEU A 148 -8.58 11.49 -0.87
C LEU A 148 -8.36 12.31 -2.15
N SER A 149 -8.91 11.90 -3.30
CA SER A 149 -8.81 12.66 -4.54
C SER A 149 -9.73 13.90 -4.54
N ALA A 150 -10.92 13.83 -3.94
CA ALA A 150 -11.83 14.96 -3.81
C ALA A 150 -11.29 16.07 -2.89
N GLN A 151 -10.47 15.72 -1.89
CA GLN A 151 -9.87 16.68 -0.96
C GLN A 151 -8.64 17.42 -1.53
N GLY A 152 -8.18 17.04 -2.73
CA GLY A 152 -7.05 17.67 -3.43
C GLY A 152 -7.37 18.94 -4.22
N ASN A 153 -8.61 19.47 -4.16
CA ASN A 153 -9.06 20.58 -5.02
C ASN A 153 -9.57 21.84 -4.27
N SER A 154 -8.93 22.23 -3.17
CA SER A 154 -9.19 23.55 -2.56
C SER A 154 -8.00 24.06 -1.74
N GLY A 155 -7.30 25.08 -2.26
CA GLY A 155 -6.25 25.80 -1.54
C GLY A 155 -5.34 26.67 -2.42
N ASN A 156 -5.87 27.82 -2.84
CA ASN A 156 -5.21 29.07 -3.26
C ASN A 156 -3.97 29.03 -4.19
N SER A 157 -4.23 29.45 -5.42
CA SER A 157 -3.29 30.06 -6.37
C SER A 157 -2.73 31.40 -5.86
N ALA A 158 -1.41 31.50 -5.79
CA ALA A 158 -0.67 32.74 -5.93
C ALA A 158 0.41 32.52 -7.01
N PRO A 159 0.62 33.46 -7.95
CA PRO A 159 1.45 33.22 -9.13
C PRO A 159 2.91 33.41 -8.73
N SER A 160 3.63 32.31 -8.59
CA SER A 160 5.09 32.37 -8.47
C SER A 160 5.70 31.62 -9.63
N SER A 161 6.30 32.43 -10.50
CA SER A 161 7.13 32.06 -11.64
C SER A 161 7.98 30.83 -11.34
N SER A 162 7.54 29.68 -11.84
CA SER A 162 8.41 28.53 -11.99
C SER A 162 8.02 27.86 -13.28
N GLN A 163 8.98 27.93 -14.19
CA GLN A 163 8.98 27.34 -15.50
C GLN A 163 8.37 25.94 -15.46
N PRO A 164 7.61 25.51 -16.49
CA PRO A 164 7.26 24.11 -16.62
C PRO A 164 8.57 23.35 -16.75
N LYS A 165 8.96 22.67 -15.67
CA LYS A 165 10.05 21.71 -15.70
C LYS A 165 9.57 20.62 -16.65
N SER A 166 10.06 20.71 -17.88
CA SER A 166 9.97 19.73 -18.95
C SER A 166 10.18 18.35 -18.34
N THR A 167 9.08 17.71 -17.96
CA THR A 167 9.05 16.28 -17.71
C THR A 167 9.06 15.73 -19.12
N LEU A 168 10.24 15.26 -19.54
CA LEU A 168 10.48 14.70 -20.87
C LEU A 168 9.29 13.81 -21.23
N SER A 169 8.52 14.26 -22.22
CA SER A 169 7.30 13.60 -22.69
C SER A 169 7.65 12.36 -23.52
N GLY A 170 8.46 11.46 -22.97
CA GLY A 170 8.89 10.21 -23.61
C GLY A 170 8.24 8.95 -23.02
N ASP A 171 7.56 9.04 -21.88
CA ASP A 171 7.14 7.84 -21.12
C ASP A 171 5.79 7.25 -21.56
N SER A 172 5.16 7.82 -22.59
CA SER A 172 3.87 7.36 -23.14
C SER A 172 4.00 6.80 -24.55
N ASN A 173 5.20 6.43 -25.01
CA ASN A 173 5.42 5.88 -26.34
C ASN A 173 5.99 4.45 -26.28
N CYS A 174 5.61 3.62 -27.24
CA CYS A 174 6.14 2.27 -27.38
C CYS A 174 7.65 2.31 -27.66
N SER A 175 8.46 1.59 -26.89
CA SER A 175 9.92 1.55 -27.08
C SER A 175 10.36 0.86 -28.38
N CYS A 176 9.47 0.12 -29.05
CA CYS A 176 9.76 -0.53 -30.33
C CYS A 176 9.33 0.31 -31.54
N CYS A 177 8.11 0.84 -31.53
CA CYS A 177 7.48 1.49 -32.69
C CYS A 177 7.09 2.95 -32.45
N TYR A 178 7.39 3.50 -31.27
CA TYR A 178 7.14 4.89 -30.86
C TYR A 178 5.67 5.35 -30.90
N VAL A 179 4.72 4.45 -31.15
CA VAL A 179 3.28 4.74 -31.10
C VAL A 179 2.86 5.14 -29.69
N SER A 180 1.96 6.13 -29.60
CA SER A 180 1.37 6.55 -28.33
C SER A 180 0.64 5.40 -27.63
N LEU A 181 0.97 5.25 -26.36
CA LEU A 181 0.39 4.34 -25.38
C LEU A 181 -0.71 5.01 -24.56
N ASP A 182 -1.03 6.26 -24.86
CA ASP A 182 -2.09 6.98 -24.17
C ASP A 182 -3.44 6.23 -24.34
N GLY A 183 -4.15 6.04 -23.23
CA GLY A 183 -5.39 5.25 -23.19
C GLY A 183 -5.24 3.73 -23.41
N LYS A 184 -4.03 3.19 -23.53
CA LYS A 184 -3.76 1.74 -23.63
C LYS A 184 -3.08 1.23 -22.37
N ILE A 185 -3.28 -0.05 -22.02
CA ILE A 185 -2.50 -0.71 -20.96
C ILE A 185 -1.21 -1.25 -21.59
N PRO A 186 -0.03 -0.66 -21.31
CA PRO A 186 1.20 -1.07 -22.00
C PRO A 186 1.77 -2.36 -21.43
N PHE A 187 2.37 -3.18 -22.29
CA PHE A 187 3.19 -4.31 -21.85
C PHE A 187 4.55 -3.78 -21.36
N HIS A 188 5.08 -4.37 -20.29
CA HIS A 188 6.32 -3.92 -19.66
C HIS A 188 7.35 -5.06 -19.63
N ARG A 189 8.58 -4.78 -20.07
CA ARG A 189 9.74 -5.67 -19.92
C ARG A 189 10.98 -4.82 -19.63
N TYR A 190 11.64 -5.07 -18.50
CA TYR A 190 12.67 -4.19 -17.94
C TYR A 190 12.18 -2.75 -17.79
N ASN A 191 12.92 -1.77 -18.32
CA ASN A 191 12.58 -0.34 -18.30
C ASN A 191 11.84 0.10 -19.58
N TYR A 192 11.35 -0.82 -20.40
CA TYR A 192 10.72 -0.53 -21.69
C TYR A 192 9.21 -0.83 -21.68
N LYS A 193 8.45 -0.03 -22.44
CA LYS A 193 6.99 -0.10 -22.57
C LYS A 193 6.59 -0.43 -24.00
N TYR A 194 5.58 -1.27 -24.20
CA TYR A 194 5.17 -1.73 -25.54
C TYR A 194 3.67 -1.66 -25.75
N CYS A 195 3.26 -1.36 -26.99
CA CYS A 195 1.85 -1.33 -27.38
C CYS A 195 1.27 -2.74 -27.62
N SER A 196 2.11 -3.74 -27.82
CA SER A 196 1.72 -5.13 -28.06
C SER A 196 2.83 -6.11 -27.67
N THR A 197 2.48 -7.39 -27.53
CA THR A 197 3.45 -8.48 -27.33
C THR A 197 4.41 -8.64 -28.52
N THR A 198 3.97 -8.35 -29.74
CA THR A 198 4.82 -8.33 -30.95
C THR A 198 5.95 -7.30 -30.83
N CYS A 199 5.63 -6.07 -30.39
CA CYS A 199 6.62 -5.02 -30.17
C CYS A 199 7.61 -5.38 -29.05
N MET A 200 7.18 -6.13 -28.03
CA MET A 200 8.05 -6.60 -26.96
C MET A 200 9.07 -7.64 -27.46
N HIS A 201 8.65 -8.57 -28.33
CA HIS A 201 9.54 -9.61 -28.88
C HIS A 201 10.52 -9.05 -29.91
N LEU A 202 10.06 -8.17 -30.83
CA LEU A 202 10.95 -7.53 -31.81
C LEU A 202 12.03 -6.68 -31.15
N HIS A 203 11.66 -5.87 -30.14
CA HIS A 203 12.64 -5.07 -29.42
C HIS A 203 13.59 -5.92 -28.58
N ARG A 204 13.17 -7.12 -28.16
CA ARG A 204 14.06 -8.08 -27.50
C ARG A 204 15.13 -8.59 -28.45
N GLU A 205 14.77 -9.00 -29.66
CA GLU A 205 15.73 -9.48 -30.68
C GLU A 205 16.76 -8.39 -31.00
N ILE A 206 16.30 -7.15 -31.22
CA ILE A 206 17.18 -6.00 -31.50
C ILE A 206 18.19 -5.72 -30.36
N LEU A 207 17.80 -5.92 -29.10
CA LEU A 207 18.68 -5.70 -27.95
C LEU A 207 19.59 -6.89 -27.63
N GLU A 208 19.28 -8.09 -28.13
CA GLU A 208 20.08 -9.30 -27.92
C GLU A 208 21.11 -9.52 -29.05
N ASP A 209 20.88 -8.96 -30.24
CA ASP A 209 21.76 -9.05 -31.42
C ASP A 209 22.79 -7.90 -31.54
N GLY A 210 22.81 -6.94 -30.61
CA GLY A 210 23.72 -5.79 -30.58
C GLY A 210 24.58 -5.72 -29.33
#